data_AF-A0AAD9QCK4-F1
#
_entry.id   AF-A0AAD9QCK4-F1
#
_cell.length_a   1.000
_cell.length_b   1.000
_cell.length_c   1.000
_cell.angle_alpha   90.00
_cell.angle_beta   90.00
_cell.angle_gamma   90.00
#
_symmetry.space_group_name_H-M   'P 1'
#
loop_
_entity.id
_entity.type
_entity.pdbx_description
1 polymer ?
#
loop_
_entity_poly.entity_id
_entity_poly.type
_entity_poly.pdbx_seq_one_letter_code
_entity_poly.pdbx_strand_id
1 'polypeptide(L)'
;MVGISPDQEEDTQCLQEDSNRQELIDEVNKQLNVSHPICYDMYDLCERYHSNTLQELNVAMLKTTCCHFEIPIKSRDNKKTLMGKLSEMISKCQCVSH
;
A
#
# COMPACT_ATOMS: atom_id res chain seq x y z
N MET A 1 30.55 43.31 23.54
CA MET A 1 30.82 41.89 23.31
C MET A 1 29.52 41.19 23.62
N VAL A 2 28.74 40.82 22.60
CA VAL A 2 27.47 40.12 22.81
C VAL A 2 27.83 38.68 23.18
N GLY A 3 27.66 38.35 24.46
CA GLY A 3 27.76 36.98 24.94
C GLY A 3 26.61 36.21 24.34
N ILE A 4 26.88 35.44 23.29
CA ILE A 4 25.93 34.50 22.72
C ILE A 4 25.96 33.29 23.66
N SER A 5 24.88 33.12 24.43
CA SER A 5 24.69 32.00 25.34
C SER A 5 24.70 30.67 24.55
N PRO A 6 25.30 29.58 25.08
CA PRO A 6 25.43 28.29 24.39
C PRO A 6 24.12 27.47 24.26
N ASP A 7 22.96 28.10 24.45
CA ASP A 7 21.63 27.47 24.57
C ASP A 7 20.78 27.70 23.30
N GLN A 8 21.41 27.84 22.13
CA GLN A 8 20.71 28.12 20.86
C GLN A 8 21.16 27.21 19.71
N GLU A 9 22.28 26.51 19.86
CA GLU A 9 22.90 25.71 18.81
C GLU A 9 22.39 24.25 18.82
N GLU A 10 22.04 23.73 19.99
CA GLU A 10 21.61 22.33 20.18
C GLU A 10 20.13 22.11 19.76
N ASP A 11 19.27 23.12 19.90
CA ASP A 11 17.85 23.06 19.54
C ASP A 11 17.64 23.00 18.01
N THR A 12 18.49 23.67 17.24
CA THR A 12 18.40 23.71 15.76
C THR A 12 18.87 22.39 15.13
N GLN A 13 19.88 21.74 15.70
CA GLN A 13 20.40 20.47 15.19
C GLN A 13 19.41 19.31 15.39
N CYS A 14 18.65 19.33 16.50
CA CYS A 14 17.62 18.34 16.81
C CYS A 14 16.46 18.35 15.80
N LEU A 15 16.06 19.54 15.33
CA LEU A 15 14.98 19.73 14.35
C LEU A 15 15.33 19.24 12.93
N GLN A 16 16.60 19.37 12.53
CA GLN A 16 17.06 18.89 11.22
C GLN A 16 17.15 17.36 11.17
N GLU A 17 17.63 16.74 12.26
CA GLU A 17 17.70 15.29 12.36
C GLU A 17 16.30 14.64 12.39
N ASP A 18 15.33 15.28 13.05
CA ASP A 18 13.94 14.80 13.06
C ASP A 18 13.26 14.88 11.69
N SER A 19 13.50 15.97 10.94
CA SER A 19 13.00 16.13 9.57
C SER A 19 13.57 15.08 8.63
N ASN A 20 14.89 14.84 8.68
CA ASN A 20 15.55 13.83 7.86
C ASN A 20 15.05 12.41 8.19
N ARG A 21 14.79 12.14 9.47
CA ARG A 21 14.22 10.85 9.91
C ARG A 21 12.78 10.68 9.43
N GLN A 22 11.98 11.75 9.44
CA GLN A 22 10.61 11.74 8.95
C GLN A 22 10.54 11.53 7.42
N GLU A 23 11.44 12.14 6.65
CA GLU A 23 11.57 11.89 5.21
C GLU A 23 12.01 10.46 4.89
N LEU A 24 12.95 9.90 5.65
CA LEU A 24 13.34 8.49 5.52
C LEU A 24 12.18 7.54 5.86
N ILE A 25 11.38 7.86 6.90
CA ILE A 25 10.19 7.10 7.25
C ILE A 25 9.14 7.22 6.14
N ASP A 26 8.92 8.40 5.57
CA ASP A 26 8.00 8.59 4.44
C ASP A 26 8.48 7.86 3.19
N GLU A 27 9.77 7.89 2.88
CA GLU A 27 10.36 7.18 1.74
C GLU A 27 10.31 5.67 1.92
N VAL A 28 10.62 5.17 3.11
CA VAL A 28 10.46 3.75 3.46
C VAL A 28 8.99 3.36 3.43
N ASN A 29 8.08 4.18 3.97
CA ASN A 29 6.64 3.92 3.87
C ASN A 29 6.17 3.99 2.42
N LYS A 30 6.67 4.88 1.57
CA LYS A 30 6.35 4.94 0.15
C LYS A 30 6.83 3.69 -0.60
N GLN A 31 7.98 3.14 -0.21
CA GLN A 31 8.50 1.88 -0.73
C GLN A 31 7.78 0.65 -0.16
N LEU A 32 7.25 0.71 1.06
CA LEU A 32 6.54 -0.38 1.73
C LEU A 32 5.01 -0.31 1.55
N ASN A 33 4.44 0.85 1.23
CA ASN A 33 3.00 1.06 0.99
C ASN A 33 2.54 0.40 -0.30
N VAL A 34 3.48 -0.02 -1.13
CA VAL A 34 3.29 -1.01 -2.18
C VAL A 34 3.74 -2.36 -1.64
N SER A 35 2.95 -2.91 -0.69
CA SER A 35 3.07 -4.29 -0.20
C SER A 35 2.89 -5.26 -1.37
N HIS A 36 3.98 -5.50 -2.08
CA HIS A 36 4.05 -6.47 -3.15
C HIS A 36 4.67 -7.77 -2.68
N PRO A 37 4.13 -8.91 -3.16
CA PRO A 37 2.90 -9.01 -3.97
C PRO A 37 1.61 -8.72 -3.18
N ILE A 38 0.55 -8.27 -3.88
CA ILE A 38 -0.78 -8.18 -3.28
C ILE A 38 -1.28 -9.61 -3.07
N CYS A 39 -0.98 -10.17 -1.90
CA CYS A 39 -1.30 -11.55 -1.57
C CYS A 39 -2.56 -11.62 -0.71
N TYR A 40 -3.40 -12.61 -0.97
CA TYR A 40 -4.50 -13.00 -0.11
C TYR A 40 -4.43 -14.48 0.19
N ASP A 41 -4.22 -14.83 1.46
CA ASP A 41 -3.97 -16.22 1.89
C ASP A 41 -2.75 -16.80 1.14
N MET A 42 -2.92 -17.86 0.34
CA MET A 42 -1.87 -18.42 -0.53
C MET A 42 -1.91 -17.92 -1.98
N TYR A 43 -2.72 -16.91 -2.31
CA TYR A 43 -2.93 -16.47 -3.68
C TYR A 43 -2.25 -15.12 -3.96
N ASP A 44 -1.34 -15.12 -4.93
CA ASP A 44 -0.77 -13.90 -5.49
C ASP A 44 -1.77 -13.24 -6.44
N LEU A 45 -2.41 -12.15 -6.00
CA LEU A 45 -3.45 -11.50 -6.81
C LEU A 45 -2.86 -10.76 -8.01
N CYS A 46 -1.60 -10.32 -7.92
CA CYS A 46 -0.89 -9.72 -9.05
C CYS A 46 -0.73 -10.77 -10.15
N GLU A 47 -0.17 -11.93 -9.85
CA GLU A 47 -0.02 -13.04 -10.81
C GLU A 47 -1.38 -13.44 -11.41
N ARG A 48 -2.41 -13.57 -10.57
CA ARG A 48 -3.77 -13.90 -11.01
C ARG A 48 -4.37 -12.84 -11.94
N TYR A 49 -4.06 -11.57 -11.71
CA TYR A 49 -4.48 -10.46 -12.56
C TYR A 49 -3.81 -10.54 -13.93
N HIS A 50 -2.49 -10.68 -13.96
CA HIS A 50 -1.71 -10.76 -15.20
C HIS A 50 -2.02 -12.01 -16.02
N SER A 51 -2.26 -13.15 -15.35
CA SER A 51 -2.63 -14.42 -16.00
C SER A 51 -4.12 -14.50 -16.37
N ASN A 52 -4.91 -13.45 -16.10
CA ASN A 52 -6.37 -13.42 -16.29
C ASN A 52 -7.14 -14.53 -15.53
N THR A 53 -6.54 -15.14 -14.51
CA THR A 53 -7.14 -16.24 -13.73
C THR A 53 -7.91 -15.75 -12.49
N LEU A 54 -8.01 -14.43 -12.27
CA LEU A 54 -8.95 -13.85 -11.29
C LEU A 54 -10.41 -14.33 -11.52
N GLN A 55 -10.78 -14.65 -12.76
CA GLN A 55 -12.11 -15.17 -13.08
C GLN A 55 -12.36 -16.58 -12.55
N GLU A 56 -11.31 -17.32 -12.19
CA GLU A 56 -11.42 -18.66 -11.62
C GLU A 56 -11.72 -18.61 -10.12
N LEU A 57 -11.42 -17.48 -9.46
CA LEU A 57 -11.71 -17.29 -8.05
C LEU A 57 -13.22 -17.29 -7.78
N ASN A 58 -13.64 -17.89 -6.67
CA ASN A 58 -15.04 -17.92 -6.27
C ASN A 58 -15.53 -16.54 -5.80
N VAL A 59 -16.83 -16.28 -5.94
CA VAL A 59 -17.44 -15.00 -5.49
C VAL A 59 -17.24 -14.77 -4.00
N ALA A 60 -17.35 -15.81 -3.18
CA ALA A 60 -17.08 -15.72 -1.74
C ALA A 60 -15.64 -15.26 -1.48
N MET A 61 -14.68 -15.83 -2.20
CA MET A 61 -13.26 -15.50 -2.09
C MET A 61 -12.99 -14.06 -2.53
N LEU A 62 -13.52 -13.63 -3.68
CA LEU A 62 -13.44 -12.24 -4.14
C LEU A 62 -14.02 -11.26 -3.12
N LYS A 63 -15.12 -11.62 -2.44
CA LYS A 63 -15.71 -10.80 -1.38
C LYS A 63 -14.80 -10.72 -0.16
N THR A 64 -14.27 -11.84 0.31
CA THR A 64 -13.36 -11.85 1.47
C THR A 64 -12.07 -11.09 1.16
N THR A 65 -11.52 -11.26 -0.04
CA THR A 65 -10.38 -10.50 -0.54
C THR A 65 -10.68 -9.00 -0.58
N CYS A 66 -11.79 -8.58 -1.20
CA CYS A 66 -12.20 -7.18 -1.18
C CYS A 66 -12.36 -6.64 0.24
N CYS A 67 -12.91 -7.44 1.17
CA CYS A 67 -13.08 -7.05 2.56
C CYS A 67 -11.73 -6.91 3.29
N HIS A 68 -10.77 -7.76 2.97
CA HIS A 68 -9.42 -7.74 3.55
C HIS A 68 -8.66 -6.46 3.15
N PHE A 69 -8.80 -6.03 1.89
CA PHE A 69 -8.21 -4.79 1.38
C PHE A 69 -9.10 -3.55 1.63
N GLU A 70 -10.11 -3.67 2.50
CA GLU A 70 -11.04 -2.59 2.85
C GLU A 70 -11.74 -1.94 1.63
N ILE A 71 -11.89 -2.71 0.55
CA ILE A 71 -12.59 -2.28 -0.66
C ILE A 71 -14.10 -2.28 -0.38
N PRO A 72 -14.82 -1.18 -0.64
CA PRO A 72 -16.26 -1.13 -0.40
C PRO A 72 -17.02 -2.08 -1.32
N ILE A 73 -17.74 -3.02 -0.73
CA ILE A 73 -18.58 -4.02 -1.40
C ILE A 73 -20.04 -3.79 -1.08
N LYS A 74 -20.91 -3.88 -2.09
CA LYS A 74 -22.36 -3.86 -1.98
C LYS A 74 -22.92 -5.27 -2.10
N SER A 75 -24.04 -5.55 -1.45
CA SER A 75 -24.70 -6.87 -1.51
C SER A 75 -25.10 -7.28 -2.94
N ARG A 76 -25.37 -6.30 -3.81
CA ARG A 76 -25.72 -6.48 -5.23
C ARG A 76 -24.50 -6.59 -6.16
N ASP A 77 -23.27 -6.46 -5.63
CA ASP A 77 -22.07 -6.60 -6.46
C ASP A 77 -21.97 -8.04 -6.98
N ASN A 78 -21.89 -8.14 -8.31
CA ASN A 78 -21.72 -9.41 -9.00
C ASN A 78 -20.22 -9.72 -9.12
N LYS A 79 -19.89 -10.98 -9.48
CA LYS A 79 -18.51 -11.44 -9.67
C LYS A 79 -17.66 -10.46 -10.47
N LYS A 80 -18.18 -9.99 -11.61
CA LYS A 80 -17.51 -9.02 -12.50
C LYS A 80 -17.20 -7.69 -11.81
N THR A 81 -18.11 -7.18 -10.97
CA THR A 81 -17.91 -5.92 -10.24
C THR A 81 -16.82 -6.06 -9.18
N LEU A 82 -16.81 -7.19 -8.44
CA LEU A 82 -15.77 -7.50 -7.46
C LEU A 82 -14.40 -7.60 -8.12
N MET A 83 -14.32 -8.34 -9.24
CA MET A 83 -13.11 -8.45 -10.03
C MET A 83 -12.64 -7.09 -10.58
N GLY A 84 -13.57 -6.25 -11.03
CA GLY A 84 -13.23 -4.91 -11.52
C GLY A 84 -12.61 -4.02 -10.43
N LYS A 85 -13.15 -4.08 -9.21
CA LYS A 85 -12.60 -3.36 -8.05
C LYS A 85 -11.21 -3.86 -7.66
N LEU A 86 -11.02 -5.18 -7.62
CA LEU A 86 -9.71 -5.79 -7.36
C LEU A 86 -8.72 -5.43 -8.47
N SER A 87 -9.13 -5.53 -9.73
CA SER A 87 -8.35 -5.14 -10.90
C SER A 87 -7.91 -3.67 -10.83
N GLU A 88 -8.81 -2.75 -10.46
CA GLU A 88 -8.46 -1.33 -10.32
C GLU A 88 -7.40 -1.11 -9.23
N MET A 89 -7.51 -1.80 -8.10
CA MET A 89 -6.50 -1.75 -7.04
C MET A 89 -5.17 -2.35 -7.51
N ILE A 90 -5.20 -3.54 -8.14
CA ILE A 90 -3.99 -4.23 -8.60
C ILE A 90 -3.32 -3.46 -9.74
N SER A 91 -4.10 -2.80 -10.61
CA SER A 91 -3.59 -1.94 -11.69
C SER A 91 -2.89 -0.69 -11.18
N LYS A 92 -3.16 -0.26 -9.94
CA LYS A 92 -2.38 0.80 -9.29
C LYS A 92 -1.04 0.28 -8.79
N CYS A 93 -0.83 -1.02 -8.73
CA CYS A 93 0.49 -1.53 -8.48
C CYS A 93 1.41 -1.54 -9.68
N GLN A 94 2.65 -1.14 -9.41
CA GLN A 94 3.77 -1.13 -10.35
C GLN A 94 4.51 -2.48 -10.37
N CYS A 95 3.88 -3.50 -9.82
CA CYS A 95 4.35 -4.86 -9.69
C CYS A 95 4.54 -5.47 -11.10
N VAL A 96 5.80 -5.69 -11.48
CA VAL A 96 6.17 -6.55 -12.62
C VAL A 96 6.08 -7.98 -12.11
N SER A 97 4.91 -8.61 -12.29
CA SER A 97 4.78 -10.05 -12.07
C SER A 97 5.85 -10.76 -12.93
N HIS A 98 6.71 -11.52 -12.25
CA HIS A 98 7.94 -12.10 -12.82
C HIS A 98 7.72 -13.55 -13.22
#